data_AF-X0Y5D7-F1
#
_entry.id   AF-X0Y5D7-F1
#
_cell.length_a   1.000
_cell.length_b   1.000
_cell.length_c   1.000
_cell.angle_alpha   90.00
_cell.angle_beta   90.00
_cell.angle_gamma   90.00
#
_symmetry.space_group_name_H-M   'P 1'
#
loop_
_entity.id
_entity.type
_entity.pdbx_description
1 polymer ?
#
loop_
_entity_poly.entity_id
_entity_poly.type
_entity_poly.pdbx_seq_one_letter_code
_entity_poly.pdbx_strand_id
1 'polypeptide(L)'
;MDQPTVTREKIVQGLRRLGLEGGEAVMVHSSLSRFGHVDGGAEAVIDALREAVSPGGTVVMSALTVTPAFVAAHVRAARQGRIDREHPVFDVAETPTWAGRIPETFRHQPDVIRSWHPSHSVAAAGPLAEELVADHHTSAACGRGSPYERIAQRDDGRILLLGVGHEASTAMHGFEQLAGLP
;
A
#
# COMPACT_ATOMS: atom_id res chain seq x y z
N MET A 1 17.77 16.37 -22.75
CA MET A 1 17.60 17.47 -21.78
C MET A 1 17.70 16.84 -20.41
N ASP A 2 18.57 17.36 -19.56
CA ASP A 2 18.76 16.85 -18.21
C ASP A 2 17.46 17.03 -17.42
N GLN A 3 16.86 15.94 -16.96
CA GLN A 3 15.61 16.05 -16.19
C GLN A 3 15.93 16.67 -14.84
N PRO A 4 15.21 17.72 -14.41
CA PRO A 4 15.45 18.34 -13.11
C PRO A 4 15.29 17.29 -12.01
N THR A 5 16.31 17.16 -11.16
CA THR A 5 16.34 16.20 -10.05
C THR A 5 15.34 16.59 -8.96
N VAL A 6 14.56 15.61 -8.55
CA VAL A 6 13.65 15.68 -7.40
C VAL A 6 14.38 15.15 -6.18
N THR A 7 14.52 15.99 -5.16
CA THR A 7 15.15 15.62 -3.89
C THR A 7 14.09 15.28 -2.84
N ARG A 8 14.50 14.57 -1.80
CA ARG A 8 13.67 14.26 -0.62
C ARG A 8 12.99 15.52 -0.04
N GLU A 9 13.72 16.62 0.11
CA GLU A 9 13.21 17.88 0.68
C GLU A 9 12.11 18.50 -0.19
N LYS A 10 12.26 18.44 -1.52
CA LYS A 10 11.22 18.91 -2.45
C LYS A 10 9.95 18.07 -2.33
N ILE A 11 10.08 16.76 -2.12
CA ILE A 11 8.95 15.86 -1.90
C ILE A 11 8.26 16.23 -0.59
N VAL A 12 8.99 16.38 0.53
CA VAL A 12 8.43 16.80 1.83
C VAL A 12 7.66 18.11 1.70
N GLN A 13 8.26 19.12 1.06
CA GLN A 13 7.59 20.41 0.85
C GLN A 13 6.33 20.27 -0.02
N GLY A 14 6.37 19.40 -1.04
CA GLY A 14 5.21 19.08 -1.86
C GLY A 14 4.08 18.46 -1.05
N LEU A 15 4.39 17.47 -0.22
CA LEU A 15 3.43 16.79 0.65
C LEU A 15 2.78 17.76 1.65
N ARG A 16 3.58 18.62 2.30
CA ARG A 16 3.07 19.66 3.21
C ARG A 16 2.17 20.67 2.47
N ARG A 17 2.52 21.06 1.24
CA ARG A 17 1.68 21.95 0.42
C ARG A 17 0.36 21.30 -0.01
N LEU A 18 0.30 19.98 -0.11
CA LEU A 18 -0.94 19.23 -0.34
C LEU A 18 -1.82 19.16 0.92
N GLY A 19 -1.32 19.62 2.08
CA GLY A 19 -2.03 19.59 3.35
C GLY A 19 -1.79 18.34 4.19
N LEU A 20 -0.76 17.55 3.88
CA LEU A 20 -0.36 16.43 4.73
C LEU A 20 0.37 16.97 5.98
N GLU A 21 -0.10 16.57 7.15
CA GLU A 21 0.34 17.08 8.45
C GLU A 21 0.84 15.95 9.38
N GLY A 22 1.53 16.36 10.44
CA GLY A 22 2.01 15.43 11.46
C GLY A 22 0.87 14.74 12.20
N GLY A 23 1.02 13.44 12.46
CA GLY A 23 0.05 12.63 13.21
C GLY A 23 -0.94 11.87 12.33
N GLU A 24 -1.03 12.18 11.04
CA GLU A 24 -2.00 11.56 10.14
C GLU A 24 -1.63 10.10 9.78
N ALA A 25 -2.66 9.29 9.52
CA ALA A 25 -2.53 7.95 8.97
C ALA A 25 -2.78 8.00 7.45
N VAL A 26 -1.73 7.83 6.65
CA VAL A 26 -1.79 8.02 5.19
C VAL A 26 -1.64 6.71 4.42
N MET A 27 -2.66 6.34 3.66
CA MET A 27 -2.60 5.29 2.65
C MET A 27 -2.09 5.86 1.33
N VAL A 28 -0.94 5.37 0.86
CA VAL A 28 -0.24 5.90 -0.30
C VAL A 28 -0.35 4.94 -1.48
N HIS A 29 -0.81 5.48 -2.62
CA HIS A 29 -0.68 4.87 -3.94
C HIS A 29 0.29 5.72 -4.76
N SER A 30 1.25 5.10 -5.45
CA SER A 30 2.35 5.87 -6.05
C SER A 30 2.91 5.27 -7.33
N SER A 31 3.48 6.14 -8.16
CA SER A 31 4.28 5.75 -9.33
C SER A 31 5.62 6.49 -9.31
N LEU A 32 6.70 5.79 -8.94
CA LEU A 32 8.04 6.39 -8.85
C LEU A 32 8.48 7.08 -10.15
N SER A 33 8.20 6.48 -11.31
CA SER A 33 8.56 7.04 -12.62
C SER A 33 7.86 8.38 -12.93
N ARG A 34 6.74 8.68 -12.27
CA ARG A 34 5.97 9.92 -12.48
C ARG A 34 6.57 11.12 -11.74
N PHE A 35 7.48 10.88 -10.80
CA PHE A 35 8.30 11.94 -10.20
C PHE A 35 9.41 12.44 -11.15
N GLY A 36 9.74 11.70 -12.22
CA GLY A 36 10.96 11.92 -13.00
C GLY A 36 12.16 11.27 -12.29
N HIS A 37 13.30 11.96 -12.25
CA HIS A 37 14.49 11.47 -11.56
C HIS A 37 14.48 11.88 -10.08
N VAL A 38 14.25 10.90 -9.19
CA VAL A 38 14.34 11.09 -7.73
C VAL A 38 15.74 10.71 -7.25
N ASP A 39 16.44 11.66 -6.65
CA ASP A 39 17.70 11.38 -5.96
C ASP A 39 17.42 10.51 -4.73
N GLY A 40 18.10 9.36 -4.62
CA GLY A 40 17.80 8.32 -3.62
C GLY A 40 16.59 7.43 -3.93
N GLY A 41 15.93 7.59 -5.09
CA GLY A 41 14.92 6.66 -5.58
C GLY A 41 13.72 6.44 -4.64
N ALA A 42 13.32 5.19 -4.45
CA ALA A 42 12.15 4.83 -3.65
C ALA A 42 12.33 5.14 -2.15
N GLU A 43 13.54 4.95 -1.62
CA GLU A 43 13.86 5.22 -0.21
C GLU A 43 13.66 6.70 0.12
N ALA A 44 14.13 7.61 -0.75
CA ALA A 44 13.93 9.04 -0.58
C ALA A 44 12.45 9.44 -0.55
N VAL A 45 11.59 8.76 -1.34
CA VAL A 45 10.13 8.99 -1.29
C VAL A 45 9.55 8.51 0.04
N ILE A 46 9.96 7.33 0.51
CA ILE A 46 9.49 6.76 1.79
C ILE A 46 9.91 7.65 2.96
N ASP A 47 11.16 8.11 2.98
CA ASP A 47 11.67 8.98 4.04
C ASP A 47 10.98 10.35 4.04
N ALA A 48 10.62 10.86 2.85
CA ALA A 48 9.84 12.09 2.73
C ALA A 48 8.41 11.92 3.24
N LEU A 49 7.76 10.78 2.96
CA LEU A 49 6.43 10.46 3.50
C LEU A 49 6.46 10.36 5.01
N ARG A 50 7.43 9.62 5.57
CA ARG A 50 7.62 9.46 7.01
C ARG A 50 7.88 10.81 7.69
N GLU A 51 8.70 11.68 7.10
CA GLU A 51 8.91 13.03 7.64
C GLU A 51 7.65 13.88 7.56
N ALA A 52 6.89 13.81 6.47
CA ALA A 52 5.70 14.63 6.28
C ALA A 52 4.60 14.31 7.31
N VAL A 53 4.44 13.04 7.69
CA VAL A 53 3.48 12.62 8.73
C VAL A 53 4.05 12.64 10.15
N SER A 54 5.31 13.02 10.32
CA SER A 54 5.93 13.12 11.65
C SER A 54 5.57 14.44 12.37
N PRO A 55 5.52 14.45 13.72
CA PRO A 55 5.60 13.29 14.61
C PRO A 55 4.26 12.54 14.69
N GLY A 56 4.31 11.25 15.03
CA GLY A 56 3.14 10.47 15.42
C GLY A 56 2.27 9.90 14.27
N GLY A 57 2.57 10.21 13.01
CA GLY A 57 1.81 9.66 11.88
C GLY A 57 2.21 8.25 11.49
N THR A 58 1.38 7.66 10.63
CA THR A 58 1.54 6.27 10.15
C THR A 58 1.47 6.25 8.62
N VAL A 59 2.47 5.64 7.98
CA VAL A 59 2.48 5.43 6.52
C VAL A 59 1.95 4.03 6.23
N VAL A 60 1.03 3.94 5.27
CA VAL A 60 0.39 2.69 4.87
C VAL A 60 0.44 2.55 3.36
N MET A 61 0.75 1.35 2.85
CA MET A 61 0.82 1.07 1.43
C MET A 61 0.20 -0.29 1.10
N SER A 62 -0.52 -0.36 -0.02
CA SER A 62 -1.00 -1.64 -0.52
C SER A 62 0.19 -2.50 -0.94
N ALA A 63 0.22 -3.75 -0.49
CA ALA A 63 1.21 -4.77 -0.84
C ALA A 63 0.54 -5.92 -1.60
N LEU A 64 -0.25 -5.57 -2.62
CA LEU A 64 -1.03 -6.52 -3.43
C LEU A 64 -0.12 -7.59 -4.04
N THR A 65 -0.60 -8.82 -4.10
CA THR A 65 0.14 -10.01 -4.58
C THR A 65 -0.51 -10.65 -5.80
N VAL A 66 -1.77 -10.28 -6.11
CA VAL A 66 -2.52 -10.83 -7.24
C VAL A 66 -2.00 -10.30 -8.56
N THR A 67 -1.22 -11.10 -9.25
CA THR A 67 -0.89 -10.85 -10.66
C THR A 67 -1.82 -11.64 -11.59
N PRO A 68 -1.96 -11.26 -12.87
CA PRO A 68 -2.67 -12.08 -13.85
C PRO A 68 -2.12 -13.52 -13.92
N ALA A 69 -0.81 -13.69 -13.75
CA ALA A 69 -0.16 -15.00 -13.67
C ALA A 69 -0.58 -15.78 -12.41
N PHE A 70 -0.66 -15.13 -11.26
CA PHE A 70 -1.14 -15.71 -10.01
C PHE A 70 -2.59 -16.19 -10.14
N VAL A 71 -3.46 -15.36 -10.73
CA VAL A 71 -4.88 -15.72 -11.00
C VAL A 71 -4.95 -16.88 -11.97
N ALA A 72 -4.22 -16.83 -13.09
CA ALA A 72 -4.22 -17.89 -14.08
C ALA A 72 -3.74 -19.24 -13.52
N ALA A 73 -2.71 -19.22 -12.66
CA ALA A 73 -2.21 -20.41 -11.96
C ALA A 73 -3.29 -20.99 -11.03
N HIS A 74 -3.93 -20.17 -10.20
CA HIS A 74 -5.00 -20.59 -9.30
C HIS A 74 -6.23 -21.14 -10.04
N VAL A 75 -6.66 -20.47 -11.11
CA VAL A 75 -7.79 -20.94 -11.93
C VAL A 75 -7.48 -22.27 -12.60
N ARG A 76 -6.26 -22.43 -13.15
CA ARG A 76 -5.82 -23.70 -13.75
C ARG A 76 -5.80 -24.84 -12.72
N ALA A 77 -5.29 -24.56 -11.53
CA ALA A 77 -5.24 -25.52 -10.43
C ALA A 77 -6.63 -25.97 -9.97
N ALA A 78 -7.54 -25.02 -9.75
CA ALA A 78 -8.91 -25.27 -9.38
C ALA A 78 -9.63 -26.16 -10.40
N ARG A 79 -9.47 -25.86 -11.69
CA ARG A 79 -10.04 -26.67 -12.79
C ARG A 79 -9.51 -28.10 -12.85
N GLN A 80 -8.33 -28.34 -12.31
CA GLN A 80 -7.69 -29.65 -12.31
C GLN A 80 -7.95 -30.44 -11.02
N GLY A 81 -8.75 -29.89 -10.08
CA GLY A 81 -8.96 -30.48 -8.76
C GLY A 81 -7.68 -30.51 -7.92
N ARG A 82 -6.69 -29.69 -8.27
CA ARG A 82 -5.35 -29.72 -7.69
C ARG A 82 -5.12 -28.61 -6.67
N ILE A 83 -6.15 -28.01 -6.06
CA ILE A 83 -5.93 -27.02 -4.99
C ILE A 83 -5.31 -27.75 -3.78
N ASP A 84 -4.00 -27.97 -3.83
CA ASP A 84 -3.18 -28.63 -2.83
C ASP A 84 -2.14 -27.64 -2.29
N ARG A 85 -1.27 -28.10 -1.39
CA ARG A 85 -0.25 -27.24 -0.76
C ARG A 85 0.87 -26.78 -1.71
N GLU A 86 0.86 -27.20 -2.99
CA GLU A 86 1.87 -26.81 -3.98
C GLU A 86 1.49 -25.54 -4.75
N HIS A 87 0.31 -24.94 -4.50
CA HIS A 87 -0.03 -23.59 -4.98
C HIS A 87 0.84 -22.53 -4.33
N PRO A 88 1.08 -21.38 -5.01
CA PRO A 88 1.91 -20.33 -4.44
C PRO A 88 1.35 -19.90 -3.08
N VAL A 89 2.06 -20.30 -2.04
CA VAL A 89 1.74 -19.99 -0.65
C VAL A 89 2.09 -18.53 -0.44
N PHE A 90 1.12 -17.75 0.04
CA PHE A 90 1.40 -16.41 0.52
C PHE A 90 2.25 -16.50 1.78
N ASP A 91 3.50 -16.09 1.66
CA ASP A 91 4.39 -15.79 2.77
C ASP A 91 4.44 -14.26 2.98
N VAL A 92 4.12 -13.83 4.20
CA VAL A 92 4.06 -12.41 4.56
C VAL A 92 5.40 -11.68 4.37
N ALA A 93 6.51 -12.38 4.62
CA ALA A 93 7.87 -11.85 4.51
C ALA A 93 8.38 -11.93 3.06
N GLU A 94 8.16 -13.06 2.39
CA GLU A 94 8.83 -13.35 1.11
C GLU A 94 8.00 -12.98 -0.13
N THR A 95 6.67 -12.96 -0.04
CA THR A 95 5.83 -12.78 -1.25
C THR A 95 5.95 -11.34 -1.76
N PRO A 96 6.46 -11.09 -2.98
CA PRO A 96 6.63 -9.74 -3.50
C PRO A 96 5.29 -9.06 -3.74
N THR A 97 5.29 -7.73 -3.74
CA THR A 97 4.15 -6.95 -4.21
C THR A 97 4.35 -6.47 -5.64
N TRP A 98 3.23 -6.42 -6.39
CA TRP A 98 3.19 -5.81 -7.72
C TRP A 98 2.70 -4.35 -7.68
N ALA A 99 2.44 -3.79 -6.50
CA ALA A 99 1.96 -2.41 -6.33
C ALA A 99 3.00 -1.33 -6.70
N GLY A 100 4.23 -1.74 -7.01
CA GLY A 100 5.29 -0.88 -7.53
C GLY A 100 6.52 -0.84 -6.63
N ARG A 101 7.54 -0.12 -7.08
CA ARG A 101 8.85 -0.10 -6.42
C ARG A 101 8.83 0.52 -5.03
N ILE A 102 8.00 1.55 -4.81
CA ILE A 102 7.89 2.23 -3.51
C ILE A 102 7.28 1.28 -2.46
N PRO A 103 6.09 0.69 -2.67
CA PRO A 103 5.55 -0.32 -1.74
C PRO A 103 6.46 -1.53 -1.52
N GLU A 104 7.14 -2.01 -2.57
CA GLU A 104 8.07 -3.13 -2.46
C GLU A 104 9.30 -2.80 -1.60
N THR A 105 9.88 -1.61 -1.77
CA THR A 105 10.97 -1.13 -0.89
C THR A 105 10.46 -0.90 0.54
N PHE A 106 9.26 -0.34 0.70
CA PHE A 106 8.67 -0.04 2.01
C PHE A 106 8.45 -1.30 2.85
N ARG A 107 7.85 -2.36 2.29
CA ARG A 107 7.55 -3.59 3.04
C ARG A 107 8.77 -4.33 3.60
N HIS A 108 9.97 -4.01 3.12
CA HIS A 108 11.23 -4.58 3.58
C HIS A 108 11.91 -3.75 4.69
N GLN A 109 11.35 -2.61 5.07
CA GLN A 109 11.92 -1.80 6.15
C GLN A 109 11.72 -2.50 7.51
N PRO A 110 12.70 -2.42 8.44
CA PRO A 110 12.68 -3.22 9.67
C PRO A 110 11.48 -2.98 10.61
N ASP A 111 10.89 -1.78 10.57
CA ASP A 111 9.76 -1.37 11.42
C ASP A 111 8.40 -1.48 10.72
N VAL A 112 8.36 -2.03 9.50
CA VAL A 112 7.13 -2.18 8.72
C VAL A 112 6.47 -3.53 9.01
N ILE A 113 5.18 -3.47 9.29
CA ILE A 113 4.34 -4.64 9.54
C ILE A 113 3.43 -4.84 8.33
N ARG A 114 3.32 -6.08 7.85
CA ARG A 114 2.42 -6.44 6.76
C ARG A 114 1.27 -7.31 7.25
N SER A 115 0.06 -6.94 6.85
CA SER A 115 -1.16 -7.68 7.15
C SER A 115 -1.18 -9.05 6.48
N TRP A 116 -1.85 -10.01 7.10
CA TRP A 116 -2.02 -11.35 6.55
C TRP A 116 -3.22 -11.43 5.61
N HIS A 117 -3.08 -11.03 4.34
CA HIS A 117 -4.11 -11.32 3.33
C HIS A 117 -3.46 -11.78 2.02
N PRO A 118 -3.80 -12.97 1.50
CA PRO A 118 -3.03 -13.62 0.44
C PRO A 118 -3.06 -12.90 -0.91
N SER A 119 -4.01 -11.99 -1.11
CA SER A 119 -4.20 -11.19 -2.33
C SER A 119 -4.03 -9.67 -2.16
N HIS A 120 -4.47 -9.12 -1.02
CA HIS A 120 -4.69 -7.70 -0.79
C HIS A 120 -3.97 -7.22 0.47
N SER A 121 -2.86 -7.87 0.84
CA SER A 121 -2.10 -7.47 2.02
C SER A 121 -1.69 -5.99 1.95
N VAL A 122 -1.54 -5.37 3.11
CA VAL A 122 -1.18 -3.97 3.31
C VAL A 122 0.03 -3.92 4.24
N ALA A 123 1.00 -3.06 3.93
CA ALA A 123 2.16 -2.79 4.76
C ALA A 123 1.98 -1.44 5.48
N ALA A 124 2.38 -1.35 6.74
CA ALA A 124 2.25 -0.13 7.55
C ALA A 124 3.46 0.08 8.48
N ALA A 125 3.82 1.33 8.73
CA ALA A 125 4.78 1.73 9.76
C ALA A 125 4.37 3.03 10.44
N GLY A 126 4.55 3.07 11.76
CA GLY A 126 4.12 4.16 12.63
C GLY A 126 3.27 3.65 13.80
N PRO A 127 2.81 4.55 14.70
CA PRO A 127 2.12 4.18 15.94
C PRO A 127 0.84 3.35 15.75
N LEU A 128 0.21 3.42 14.58
CA LEU A 128 -1.05 2.73 14.28
C LEU A 128 -0.84 1.48 13.43
N ALA A 129 0.40 1.11 13.09
CA ALA A 129 0.68 0.05 12.14
C ALA A 129 0.03 -1.29 12.54
N GLU A 130 0.19 -1.70 13.80
CA GLU A 130 -0.37 -2.95 14.32
C GLU A 130 -1.91 -2.97 14.26
N GLU A 131 -2.56 -1.90 14.70
CA GLU A 131 -4.02 -1.74 14.68
C GLU A 131 -4.56 -1.81 13.24
N LEU A 132 -3.93 -1.08 12.33
CA LEU A 132 -4.41 -0.96 10.96
C LEU A 132 -4.31 -2.29 10.20
N VAL A 133 -3.27 -3.09 10.45
CA VAL A 133 -3.01 -4.35 9.71
C VAL A 133 -3.57 -5.61 10.38
N ALA A 134 -4.07 -5.51 11.62
CA ALA A 134 -4.57 -6.63 12.42
C ALA A 134 -5.65 -7.45 11.71
N ASP A 135 -5.70 -8.76 11.94
CA ASP A 135 -6.83 -9.64 11.58
C ASP A 135 -7.29 -9.65 10.11
N HIS A 136 -6.49 -9.10 9.18
CA HIS A 136 -6.86 -9.01 7.75
C HIS A 136 -7.15 -10.39 7.13
N HIS A 137 -6.59 -11.47 7.68
CA HIS A 137 -6.86 -12.85 7.22
C HIS A 137 -8.30 -13.32 7.46
N THR A 138 -9.04 -12.62 8.32
CA THR A 138 -10.43 -12.93 8.67
C THR A 138 -11.43 -11.88 8.17
N SER A 139 -10.95 -10.81 7.54
CA SER A 139 -11.79 -9.72 7.05
C SER A 139 -12.07 -9.83 5.56
N ALA A 140 -12.90 -8.92 5.03
CA ALA A 140 -12.94 -8.70 3.58
C ALA A 140 -11.58 -8.17 3.08
N ALA A 141 -11.32 -8.34 1.78
CA ALA A 141 -10.07 -7.89 1.15
C ALA A 141 -9.87 -6.37 1.18
N CYS A 142 -10.95 -5.62 0.92
CA CYS A 142 -10.92 -4.15 0.88
C CYS A 142 -12.08 -3.50 1.66
N GLY A 143 -13.08 -4.28 2.06
CA GLY A 143 -14.26 -3.80 2.77
C GLY A 143 -14.17 -4.01 4.27
N ARG A 144 -15.25 -4.54 4.85
CA ARG A 144 -15.44 -4.64 6.30
C ARG A 144 -14.27 -5.32 7.02
N GLY A 145 -13.74 -4.66 8.04
CA GLY A 145 -12.63 -5.11 8.87
C GLY A 145 -11.24 -4.99 8.22
N SER A 146 -11.15 -4.60 6.95
CA SER A 146 -9.88 -4.46 6.24
C SER A 146 -9.11 -3.20 6.68
N PRO A 147 -7.79 -3.14 6.43
CA PRO A 147 -7.01 -1.92 6.63
C PRO A 147 -7.55 -0.71 5.84
N TYR A 148 -8.18 -0.95 4.69
CA TYR A 148 -8.77 0.09 3.85
C TYR A 148 -9.97 0.75 4.53
N GLU A 149 -10.88 -0.05 5.10
CA GLU A 149 -12.00 0.46 5.88
C GLU A 149 -11.52 1.20 7.13
N ARG A 150 -10.56 0.61 7.86
CA ARG A 150 -10.04 1.21 9.10
C ARG A 150 -9.48 2.60 8.87
N ILE A 151 -8.69 2.82 7.83
CA ILE A 151 -8.18 4.15 7.50
C ILE A 151 -9.31 5.09 7.09
N ALA A 152 -10.26 4.61 6.28
CA ALA A 152 -11.38 5.44 5.82
C ALA A 152 -12.31 5.89 6.95
N GLN A 153 -12.37 5.16 8.06
CA GLN A 153 -13.19 5.49 9.23
C GLN A 153 -12.51 6.46 10.20
N ARG A 154 -11.24 6.81 9.99
CA ARG A 154 -10.49 7.69 10.88
C ARG A 154 -10.61 9.15 10.46
N ASP A 155 -10.74 10.04 11.45
CA ASP A 155 -10.74 11.49 11.22
C ASP A 155 -9.38 12.01 10.71
N ASP A 156 -8.29 11.37 11.15
CA ASP A 156 -6.90 11.62 10.74
C ASP A 156 -6.46 10.71 9.57
N GLY A 157 -7.39 9.97 8.97
CA GLY A 157 -7.15 9.10 7.82
C GLY A 157 -7.04 9.89 6.52
N ARG A 158 -6.04 9.56 5.70
CA ARG A 158 -5.80 10.17 4.39
C ARG A 158 -5.53 9.10 3.32
N ILE A 159 -6.02 9.35 2.11
CA ILE A 159 -5.62 8.60 0.91
C ILE A 159 -4.83 9.57 0.01
N LEU A 160 -3.59 9.20 -0.30
CA LEU A 160 -2.67 10.00 -1.09
C LEU A 160 -2.34 9.30 -2.41
N LEU A 161 -2.62 9.99 -3.52
CA LEU A 161 -2.36 9.51 -4.87
C LEU A 161 -1.17 10.28 -5.48
N LEU A 162 0.00 9.65 -5.55
CA LEU A 162 1.25 10.26 -6.03
C LEU A 162 1.58 9.82 -7.46
N GLY A 163 1.18 10.63 -8.43
CA GLY A 163 1.43 10.36 -9.85
C GLY A 163 0.56 9.25 -10.44
N VAL A 164 -0.53 8.90 -9.74
CA VAL A 164 -1.55 7.94 -10.16
C VAL A 164 -2.94 8.55 -9.97
N GLY A 165 -3.95 8.06 -10.69
CA GLY A 165 -5.34 8.45 -10.47
C GLY A 165 -6.09 7.45 -9.59
N HIS A 166 -7.42 7.62 -9.53
CA HIS A 166 -8.30 6.76 -8.73
C HIS A 166 -8.32 5.30 -9.18
N GLU A 167 -7.92 5.00 -10.42
CA GLU A 167 -7.76 3.64 -10.93
C GLU A 167 -6.74 2.80 -10.13
N ALA A 168 -5.79 3.46 -9.47
CA ALA A 168 -4.80 2.80 -8.62
C ALA A 168 -5.24 2.72 -7.14
N SER A 169 -6.34 3.38 -6.77
CA SER A 169 -6.81 3.52 -5.40
C SER A 169 -7.62 2.29 -4.97
N THR A 170 -6.95 1.29 -4.41
CA THR A 170 -7.58 0.04 -3.94
C THR A 170 -8.70 0.28 -2.90
N ALA A 171 -8.67 1.40 -2.18
CA ALA A 171 -9.76 1.80 -1.28
C ALA A 171 -11.13 1.95 -1.98
N MET A 172 -11.16 2.19 -3.29
CA MET A 172 -12.40 2.26 -4.08
C MET A 172 -13.22 0.96 -3.97
N HIS A 173 -12.55 -0.20 -3.93
CA HIS A 173 -13.20 -1.49 -3.76
C HIS A 173 -13.87 -1.66 -2.39
N GLY A 174 -13.40 -0.93 -1.37
CA GLY A 174 -14.09 -0.87 -0.08
C GLY A 174 -15.45 -0.17 -0.19
N PHE A 175 -15.50 0.96 -0.91
CA PHE A 175 -16.74 1.69 -1.14
C PHE A 175 -17.73 0.91 -2.02
N GLU A 176 -17.25 0.21 -3.04
CA GLU A 176 -18.07 -0.70 -3.87
C GLU A 176 -18.72 -1.78 -3.01
N GLN A 177 -17.96 -2.45 -2.15
CA GLN A 177 -18.49 -3.48 -1.24
C GLN A 177 -19.52 -2.92 -0.26
N LEU A 178 -19.28 -1.73 0.30
CA LEU A 178 -20.25 -1.06 1.19
C LEU A 178 -21.55 -0.71 0.45
N ALA A 179 -21.46 -0.35 -0.83
CA ALA A 179 -22.61 -0.09 -1.69
C ALA A 179 -23.28 -1.37 -2.24
N GLY A 180 -22.72 -2.56 -1.98
CA GLY A 180 -23.20 -3.82 -2.54
C GLY A 180 -22.92 -3.97 -4.04
N LEU A 181 -21.87 -3.32 -4.54
CA LEU A 181 -21.45 -3.32 -5.93
C LEU A 181 -20.15 -4.12 -6.10
N PRO A 182 -19.92 -4.71 -7.30
CA PRO A 182 -18.65 -5.34 -7.64
C PRO A 182 -17.52 -4.32 -7.76
#